data_AF-A0A4R6RCW5-F1
#
_entry.id   AF-A0A4R6RCW5-F1
#
_cell.length_a   1.000
_cell.length_b   1.000
_cell.length_c   1.000
_cell.angle_alpha   90.00
_cell.angle_beta   90.00
_cell.angle_gamma   90.00
#
_symmetry.space_group_name_H-M   'P 1'
#
loop_
_entity.id
_entity.type
_entity.pdbx_description
1 polymer ?
#
loop_
_entity_poly.entity_id
_entity_poly.type
_entity_poly.pdbx_seq_one_letter_code
_entity_poly.pdbx_strand_id
1 'polypeptide(L)' 'MREAYLFTFFDRGETFAVRVVAASREAAEAAFAAMSPAEKRAAVVSRLGTRERDWVDEAVRGVRRLAGRLRTGRGAAA' A
#
# COMPACT_ATOMS: atom_id res chain seq x y z
N MET A 1 -9.98 -4.30 17.82
CA MET A 1 -10.15 -4.96 16.52
C MET A 1 -8.85 -4.78 15.74
N ARG A 2 -8.35 -5.81 15.06
CA ARG A 2 -7.12 -5.73 14.25
C ARG A 2 -7.44 -6.12 12.82
N GLU A 3 -6.99 -5.33 11.88
CA GLU A 3 -7.21 -5.52 10.45
C GLU A 3 -5.88 -5.78 9.74
N ALA A 4 -5.94 -6.50 8.62
CA ALA A 4 -4.80 -6.75 7.77
C ALA A 4 -4.76 -5.72 6.64
N TYR A 5 -3.63 -5.03 6.53
CA TYR A 5 -3.34 -4.06 5.47
C TYR A 5 -2.23 -4.61 4.58
N LEU A 6 -2.38 -4.40 3.27
CA LEU A 6 -1.39 -4.81 2.28
C LEU A 6 -0.63 -3.58 1.81
N PHE A 7 0.69 -3.69 1.85
CA PHE A 7 1.62 -2.71 1.30
C PHE A 7 2.49 -3.38 0.26
N THR A 8 3.02 -2.59 -0.67
CA THR A 8 4.02 -3.05 -1.62
C THR A 8 5.32 -2.29 -1.45
N PHE A 9 6.45 -2.98 -1.64
CA PHE A 9 7.75 -2.35 -1.76
C PHE A 9 8.53 -2.94 -2.92
N PHE A 10 9.46 -2.15 -3.44
CA PHE A 10 10.37 -2.53 -4.51
C PHE A 10 11.77 -2.74 -3.94
N ASP A 11 12.38 -3.87 -4.28
CA ASP A 11 13.72 -4.21 -3.86
C ASP A 11 14.41 -5.03 -4.96
N ARG A 12 15.62 -4.62 -5.35
CA ARG A 12 16.45 -5.31 -6.36
C ARG A 12 15.76 -5.68 -7.68
N GLY A 13 14.87 -4.83 -8.19
CA GLY A 13 14.17 -5.13 -9.46
C GLY A 13 12.82 -5.84 -9.27
N GLU A 14 12.49 -6.24 -8.05
CA GLU A 14 11.33 -7.07 -7.74
C GLU A 14 10.34 -6.30 -6.87
N THR A 15 9.04 -6.56 -7.08
CA THR A 15 7.97 -5.98 -6.27
C THR A 15 7.41 -7.05 -5.35
N PHE A 16 7.27 -6.72 -4.07
CA PHE A 16 6.76 -7.62 -3.05
C PHE A 16 5.54 -7.05 -2.36
N ALA A 17 4.62 -7.93 -1.98
CA ALA A 17 3.48 -7.61 -1.12
C ALA A 17 3.78 -8.00 0.32
N VAL A 18 3.56 -7.08 1.25
CA VAL A 18 3.76 -7.22 2.69
C VAL A 18 2.44 -7.05 3.40
N ARG A 19 2.14 -7.95 4.33
CA ARG A 19 0.95 -7.86 5.18
C ARG A 19 1.31 -7.28 6.53
N VAL A 20 0.64 -6.21 6.92
CA VAL A 20 0.77 -5.57 8.25
C VAL A 20 -0.56 -5.66 8.97
N VAL A 21 -0.56 -6.20 10.20
CA VAL A 21 -1.76 -6.28 11.03
C VAL A 21 -1.74 -5.15 12.05
N ALA A 22 -2.73 -4.26 12.01
CA ALA A 22 -2.78 -3.10 12.89
C ALA A 22 -4.21 -2.75 13.30
N ALA A 23 -4.36 -1.85 14.27
CA ALA A 23 -5.66 -1.39 14.75
C ALA A 23 -6.32 -0.35 13.82
N SER A 24 -5.54 0.29 12.96
CA SER A 24 -6.00 1.24 11.96
C SER A 24 -5.04 1.30 10.78
N ARG A 25 -5.49 1.90 9.67
CA ARG A 25 -4.66 2.14 8.49
C ARG A 25 -3.45 3.02 8.80
N GLU A 26 -3.63 4.10 9.55
CA GLU A 26 -2.53 5.01 9.93
C GLU A 26 -1.47 4.30 10.76
N ALA A 27 -1.89 3.45 11.71
CA ALA A 27 -0.98 2.61 12.48
C ALA A 27 -0.25 1.58 11.59
N ALA A 28 -0.93 1.03 10.59
CA ALA A 28 -0.31 0.11 9.63
C ALA A 28 0.72 0.81 8.74
N GLU A 29 0.42 2.02 8.26
CA GLU A 29 1.33 2.86 7.48
C GLU A 29 2.57 3.23 8.29
N ALA A 30 2.40 3.66 9.54
CA ALA A 30 3.52 3.97 10.44
C ALA A 30 4.39 2.75 10.72
N ALA A 31 3.77 1.58 11.00
CA ALA A 31 4.49 0.34 11.23
C ALA A 31 5.28 -0.10 9.98
N PHE A 32 4.66 -0.05 8.79
CA PHE A 32 5.33 -0.37 7.54
C PHE A 32 6.49 0.58 7.22
N ALA A 33 6.32 1.88 7.50
CA ALA A 33 7.37 2.87 7.30
C ALA A 33 8.58 2.64 8.22
N ALA A 34 8.33 2.21 9.47
CA ALA A 34 9.36 1.91 10.47
C ALA A 34 10.13 0.61 10.19
N MET A 35 9.59 -0.33 9.40
CA MET A 35 10.28 -1.59 9.09
C MET A 35 11.53 -1.36 8.22
N SER A 36 12.63 -1.98 8.64
CA SER A 36 13.83 -2.15 7.82
C SER A 36 13.53 -2.99 6.57
N PRO A 37 14.37 -2.91 5.52
CA PRO A 37 14.23 -3.77 4.35
C PRO A 37 14.26 -5.27 4.69
N ALA A 38 15.03 -5.68 5.71
CA ALA A 38 15.09 -7.07 6.15
C ALA A 38 13.76 -7.53 6.78
N GLU A 39 13.15 -6.69 7.62
CA GLU A 39 11.83 -6.97 8.22
C GLU A 39 10.72 -6.99 7.16
N LYS A 40 10.77 -6.06 6.19
CA LYS A 40 9.85 -6.06 5.05
C LYS A 40 9.94 -7.36 4.26
N ARG A 41 11.16 -7.87 4.01
CA ARG A 41 11.38 -9.17 3.35
C ARG A 41 10.83 -10.34 4.18
N ALA A 42 11.01 -10.34 5.49
CA ALA A 42 10.48 -11.39 6.37
C ALA A 42 8.94 -11.40 6.43
N ALA A 43 8.31 -10.24 6.23
CA ALA A 43 6.85 -10.08 6.23
C ALA A 43 6.21 -10.21 4.82
N VAL A 44 6.98 -10.63 3.81
CA VAL A 44 6.46 -10.86 2.45
C VAL A 44 5.46 -12.00 2.46
N VAL A 45 4.29 -11.74 1.91
CA VAL A 45 3.26 -12.77 1.69
C VAL A 45 3.20 -13.22 0.24
N SER A 46 3.72 -12.41 -0.69
CA SER A 46 3.86 -12.78 -2.10
C SER A 46 4.91 -11.92 -2.79
N ARG A 47 5.63 -12.54 -3.73
CA ARG A 47 6.32 -11.83 -4.81
C ARG A 47 5.32 -11.55 -5.92
N LEU A 48 5.32 -10.34 -6.47
CA LEU A 48 4.46 -9.97 -7.58
C LEU A 48 5.23 -10.14 -8.90
N GLY A 49 4.65 -10.86 -9.85
CA GLY A 49 5.16 -10.89 -11.23
C GLY A 49 4.85 -9.58 -11.96
N THR A 50 5.37 -9.47 -13.19
CA THR A 50 5.20 -8.25 -14.00
C THR A 50 3.72 -7.91 -14.21
N ARG A 51 2.88 -8.91 -14.47
CA ARG A 51 1.45 -8.72 -14.66
C ARG A 51 0.81 -8.23 -13.35
N GLU A 52 1.00 -8.92 -12.23
CA GLU A 52 0.41 -8.53 -10.95
C GLU A 52 0.85 -7.13 -10.50
N ARG A 53 2.10 -6.77 -10.78
CA ARG A 53 2.61 -5.41 -10.56
C ARG A 53 1.82 -4.37 -11.36
N ASP A 54 1.58 -4.61 -12.65
CA ASP A 54 0.83 -3.67 -13.50
C ASP A 54 -0.61 -3.47 -12.98
N TRP A 55 -1.27 -4.54 -12.54
CA TRP A 55 -2.59 -4.47 -11.93
C TRP A 55 -2.60 -3.67 -10.61
N VAL A 56 -1.58 -3.87 -9.76
CA VAL A 56 -1.44 -3.11 -8.51
C VAL A 56 -1.17 -1.63 -8.80
N ASP A 57 -0.29 -1.31 -9.76
CA ASP A 57 0.02 0.06 -10.14
C ASP A 57 -1.21 0.76 -10.73
N GLU A 58 -2.01 0.06 -11.53
CA GLU A 58 -3.27 0.57 -12.06
C GLU A 58 -4.29 0.83 -10.93
N ALA A 59 -4.44 -0.12 -9.99
CA ALA A 59 -5.32 0.04 -8.84
C ALA A 59 -4.90 1.23 -7.96
N VAL A 60 -3.61 1.38 -7.66
CA VAL A 60 -3.07 2.51 -6.90
C VAL A 60 -3.33 3.84 -7.62
N ARG A 61 -3.15 3.89 -8.94
CA ARG A 61 -3.49 5.08 -9.75
C ARG A 61 -4.99 5.37 -9.71
N GLY A 62 -5.83 4.36 -9.79
CA GLY A 62 -7.29 4.47 -9.64
C GLY A 62 -7.69 5.09 -8.30
N VAL A 63 -7.15 4.55 -7.21
CA VAL A 63 -7.40 5.06 -5.85
C VAL A 63 -6.91 6.50 -5.67
N ARG A 64 -5.72 6.84 -6.19
CA ARG A 64 -5.19 8.21 -6.13
C ARG A 64 -6.05 9.21 -6.92
N ARG A 65 -6.52 8.82 -8.12
CA ARG A 65 -7.45 9.65 -8.91
C ARG A 65 -8.76 9.88 -8.15
N LEU A 66 -9.32 8.83 -7.55
CA LEU A 66 -10.53 8.94 -6.75
C LEU A 66 -10.32 9.83 -5.51
N ALA A 67 -9.23 9.64 -4.77
CA ALA A 67 -8.88 10.46 -3.62
C ALA A 67 -8.66 11.93 -3.99
N GLY A 68 -8.05 12.19 -5.15
CA GLY A 68 -7.92 13.53 -5.72
C GLY A 68 -9.30 14.17 -5.97
N ARG A 69 -10.20 13.46 -6.66
CA ARG A 69 -11.58 13.95 -6.93
C ARG A 69 -12.36 14.21 -5.65
N LEU A 70 -12.22 13.36 -4.62
CA LEU A 70 -12.88 13.56 -3.33
C LEU A 70 -12.32 14.78 -2.57
N ARG A 71 -11.02 15.08 -2.68
CA ARG A 71 -10.45 16.33 -2.14
C ARG A 71 -10.95 17.56 -2.87
N THR A 72 -11.04 17.53 -4.19
CA THR A 72 -11.50 18.67 -4.99
C THR A 72 -13.01 18.91 -4.85
N GLY A 73 -13.81 17.85 -4.74
CA GLY A 73 -15.26 17.95 -4.54
C GLY A 73 -15.69 18.51 -3.18
N ARG A 74 -14.84 18.39 -2.14
CA ARG A 74 -15.12 18.97 -0.81
C ARG A 74 -14.86 20.48 -0.73
N GLY A 75 -14.22 21.07 -1.75
CA GLY A 75 -13.97 22.52 -1.85
C GLY A 75 -14.93 23.28 -2.77
N ALA A 76 -15.86 22.59 -3.44
CA ALA A 76 -16.81 23.21 -4.38
C ALA A 76 -18.23 23.42 -3.79
N ALA A 77 -18.39 23.17 -2.49
CA ALA A 77 -19.65 23.35 -1.76
C ALA A 77 -19.51 24.36 -0.61
N ALA A 78 -18.73 25.43 -0.83
CA ALA A 78 -18.64 26.59 0.04
C ALA A 78 -18.96 27.85 -0.77
#